data_AF-A0A8S3RUU8-F1
#
_entry.id   AF-A0A8S3RUU8-F1
#
_cell.length_a   1.000
_cell.length_b   1.000
_cell.length_c   1.000
_cell.angle_alpha   90.00
_cell.angle_beta   90.00
_cell.angle_gamma   90.00
#
_symmetry.space_group_name_H-M   'P 1'
#
loop_
_entity.id
_entity.type
_entity.pdbx_description
1 polymer ?
#
loop_
_entity_poly.entity_id
_entity_poly.type
_entity_poly.pdbx_seq_one_letter_code
_entity_poly.pdbx_strand_id
1 'polypeptide(L)'
;MCTDVKISELLTEVEYFSEDEYSYAFMIDGLGRVLMHPLLPNAAVVKSTEDPGGMGKKTLTKFLTKPHGKLVNDGSRDVSLTAYFYWGSIPQSNLSLCVVLVDESYSEIDESQFQLSDADLPNVFMYHNRSLLKDSFSDCKFYSRRVTSDRSSVKFSQSAFQNPFQYLDRDETAEDVTNYGNYLTRQKLTNPGFKSAIRSAVWATYAAEQYWKSHPVRFVSWRHIGTKDKNLSWSFIAETS
;
A
#
# COMPACT_ATOMS: atom_id res chain seq x y z
N MET A 1 24.73 32.67 7.11
CA MET A 1 25.02 31.33 6.55
C MET A 1 23.68 30.72 6.22
N CYS A 2 23.42 30.39 4.97
CA CYS A 2 22.16 29.76 4.53
C CYS A 2 22.48 28.30 4.22
N THR A 3 21.66 27.39 4.74
CA THR A 3 21.76 25.96 4.47
C THR A 3 20.47 25.54 3.80
N ASP A 4 20.57 24.95 2.62
CA ASP A 4 19.42 24.38 1.94
C ASP A 4 19.01 23.08 2.63
N VAL A 5 17.73 22.95 2.95
CA VAL A 5 17.15 21.73 3.51
C VAL A 5 16.18 21.16 2.49
N LYS A 6 16.33 19.88 2.16
CA LYS A 6 15.41 19.22 1.24
C LYS A 6 14.05 19.06 1.89
N ILE A 7 12.99 19.49 1.20
CA ILE A 7 11.60 19.30 1.63
C ILE A 7 11.30 17.82 1.88
N SER A 8 11.87 16.92 1.06
CA SER A 8 11.73 15.47 1.24
C SER A 8 12.35 14.93 2.52
N GLU A 9 13.30 15.63 3.16
CA GLU A 9 13.90 15.22 4.44
C GLU A 9 13.15 15.80 5.64
N LEU A 10 12.50 16.97 5.48
CA LEU A 10 11.70 17.60 6.53
C LEU A 10 10.29 17.00 6.65
N LEU A 11 9.73 16.55 5.52
CA LEU A 11 8.29 16.28 5.39
C LEU A 11 7.95 14.82 5.15
N THR A 12 8.92 13.92 5.25
CA THR A 12 8.72 12.53 4.84
C THR A 12 7.67 11.80 5.71
N GLU A 13 7.58 12.14 7.00
CA GLU A 13 6.52 11.64 7.89
C GLU A 13 5.13 12.13 7.45
N VAL A 14 5.05 13.35 6.92
CA VAL A 14 3.81 13.94 6.40
C VAL A 14 3.44 13.34 5.05
N GLU A 15 4.43 13.11 4.18
CA GLU A 15 4.25 12.53 2.85
C GLU A 15 3.76 11.07 2.91
N TYR A 16 4.26 10.30 3.87
CA TYR A 16 3.88 8.90 4.06
C TYR A 16 2.87 8.67 5.17
N PHE A 17 2.33 9.73 5.77
CA PHE A 17 1.22 9.62 6.69
C PHE A 17 0.02 8.98 5.99
N SER A 18 -0.35 7.79 6.45
CA SER A 18 -1.49 7.03 5.95
C SER A 18 -1.96 6.08 7.05
N GLU A 19 -2.96 6.53 7.80
CA GLU A 19 -3.77 5.67 8.67
C GLU A 19 -4.73 4.82 7.81
N ASP A 20 -5.39 5.45 6.83
CA ASP A 20 -6.35 4.82 5.90
C ASP A 20 -6.12 5.27 4.44
N GLU A 21 -6.87 4.72 3.49
CA GLU A 21 -6.74 5.02 2.05
C GLU A 21 -6.90 6.52 1.73
N TYR A 22 -7.81 7.18 2.45
CA TYR A 22 -8.17 8.58 2.26
C TYR A 22 -7.70 9.50 3.38
N SER A 23 -7.04 8.94 4.40
CA SER A 23 -6.41 9.70 5.46
C SER A 23 -5.03 10.13 4.98
N TYR A 24 -4.71 11.41 5.10
CA TYR A 24 -3.44 11.97 4.63
C TYR A 24 -3.09 13.22 5.42
N ALA A 25 -1.81 13.58 5.42
CA ALA A 25 -1.34 14.83 5.99
C ALA A 25 -0.84 15.76 4.89
N PHE A 26 -0.90 17.05 5.15
CA PHE A 26 -0.42 18.09 4.25
C PHE A 26 0.05 19.29 5.07
N MET A 27 0.83 20.17 4.45
CA MET A 27 1.41 21.33 5.14
C MET A 27 1.10 22.64 4.45
N ILE A 28 0.87 23.65 5.28
CA ILE A 28 0.59 25.02 4.86
C ILE A 28 1.54 25.99 5.53
N ASP A 29 1.79 27.12 4.87
CA ASP A 29 2.56 28.22 5.45
C ASP A 29 1.66 29.26 6.15
N GLY A 30 2.28 30.24 6.80
CA GLY A 30 1.62 31.32 7.54
C GLY A 30 0.72 32.23 6.69
N LEU A 31 0.71 32.07 5.37
CA LEU A 31 -0.15 32.79 4.42
C LEU A 31 -1.27 31.90 3.87
N GLY A 32 -1.39 30.66 4.36
CA GLY A 32 -2.35 29.65 3.95
C GLY A 32 -1.99 28.97 2.64
N ARG A 33 -0.76 29.11 2.13
CA ARG A 33 -0.33 28.45 0.89
C ARG A 33 0.04 27.00 1.19
N VAL A 34 -0.49 26.08 0.40
CA VAL A 34 -0.15 24.65 0.49
C VAL A 34 1.27 24.42 -0.02
N LEU A 35 2.13 23.91 0.86
CA LEU A 35 3.53 23.58 0.54
C LEU A 35 3.66 22.16 -0.02
N MET A 36 2.89 21.22 0.54
CA MET A 36 2.87 19.82 0.13
C MET A 36 1.45 19.29 0.32
N HIS A 37 0.92 18.57 -0.67
CA HIS A 37 -0.38 17.91 -0.58
C HIS A 37 -0.41 16.66 -1.46
N PRO A 38 -0.70 15.47 -0.93
CA PRO A 38 -0.62 14.20 -1.68
C PRO A 38 -1.51 14.12 -2.93
N LEU A 39 -2.59 14.90 -2.97
CA LEU A 39 -3.53 14.95 -4.11
C LEU A 39 -3.25 16.09 -5.10
N LEU A 40 -2.25 16.95 -4.85
CA LEU A 40 -1.93 18.06 -5.74
C LEU A 40 -0.58 17.81 -6.40
N PRO A 41 -0.52 17.71 -7.74
CA PRO A 41 0.71 17.38 -8.47
C PRO A 41 1.79 18.48 -8.44
N ASN A 42 1.44 19.68 -7.95
CA ASN A 42 2.36 20.80 -7.76
C ASN A 42 1.92 21.64 -6.56
N ALA A 43 2.87 22.36 -5.96
CA ALA A 43 2.60 23.47 -5.04
C ALA A 43 1.91 24.60 -5.81
N ALA A 44 0.64 24.41 -6.14
CA ALA A 44 -0.21 25.47 -6.62
C ALA A 44 -0.49 26.41 -5.44
N VAL A 45 -0.71 27.69 -5.73
CA VAL A 45 -1.20 28.68 -4.76
C VAL A 45 -2.67 28.36 -4.42
N VAL A 46 -2.93 27.14 -3.98
CA VAL A 46 -4.18 26.75 -3.35
C VAL A 46 -4.08 27.32 -1.96
N LYS A 47 -4.88 28.35 -1.70
CA LYS A 47 -5.07 28.82 -0.34
C LYS A 47 -5.94 27.81 0.38
N SER A 48 -5.37 27.19 1.38
CA SER A 48 -6.10 26.44 2.38
C SER A 48 -7.12 27.37 3.07
N THR A 49 -8.28 26.83 3.44
CA THR A 49 -9.28 27.56 4.23
C THR A 49 -8.98 27.54 5.72
N GLU A 50 -7.90 26.87 6.11
CA GLU A 50 -7.48 26.67 7.49
C GLU A 50 -6.65 27.88 7.95
N ASP A 51 -6.84 28.29 9.20
CA ASP A 51 -6.12 29.42 9.78
C ASP A 51 -4.68 29.01 10.12
N PRO A 52 -3.66 29.59 9.45
CA PRO A 52 -2.26 29.17 9.60
C PRO A 52 -1.62 29.45 10.97
N GLY A 53 -2.28 30.22 11.84
CA GLY A 53 -1.78 30.57 13.17
C GLY A 53 -2.54 29.94 14.34
N GLY A 54 -3.56 29.14 14.04
CA GLY A 54 -4.49 28.57 15.04
C GLY A 54 -4.45 27.05 15.09
N MET A 55 -4.90 26.51 16.21
CA MET A 55 -5.31 25.11 16.30
C MET A 55 -6.80 25.01 15.95
N GLY A 56 -7.19 24.02 15.15
CA GLY A 56 -8.59 23.83 14.84
C GLY A 56 -8.96 22.45 14.34
N LYS A 57 -10.26 22.23 14.25
CA LYS A 57 -10.87 21.01 13.74
C LYS A 57 -12.06 21.35 12.85
N LYS A 58 -12.27 20.56 11.79
CA LYS A 58 -13.39 20.72 10.87
C LYS A 58 -13.82 19.36 10.35
N THR A 59 -15.13 19.15 10.23
CA THR A 59 -15.67 17.92 9.67
C THR A 59 -16.32 18.23 8.33
N LEU A 60 -15.98 17.45 7.31
CA LEU A 60 -16.48 17.62 5.95
C LEU A 60 -16.94 16.27 5.39
N THR A 61 -18.01 16.29 4.61
CA THR A 61 -18.42 15.12 3.85
C THR A 61 -17.71 15.12 2.51
N LYS A 62 -16.97 14.04 2.22
CA LYS A 62 -16.28 13.83 0.95
C LYS A 62 -16.99 12.75 0.15
N PHE A 63 -17.21 13.00 -1.14
CA PHE A 63 -17.77 12.01 -2.05
C PHE A 63 -16.64 11.19 -2.68
N LEU A 64 -16.80 9.87 -2.67
CA LEU A 64 -15.85 8.92 -3.25
C LEU A 64 -16.58 7.99 -4.19
N THR A 65 -16.13 7.97 -5.43
CA THR A 65 -16.65 7.10 -6.47
C THR A 65 -16.05 5.70 -6.30
N LYS A 66 -16.83 4.75 -5.79
CA LYS A 66 -16.43 3.34 -5.63
C LYS A 66 -17.00 2.48 -6.77
N PRO A 67 -16.24 1.54 -7.35
CA PRO A 67 -16.81 0.60 -8.32
C PRO A 67 -17.81 -0.32 -7.61
N HIS A 68 -18.98 -0.53 -8.21
CA HIS A 68 -20.09 -1.26 -7.57
C HIS A 68 -19.84 -2.79 -7.51
N GLY A 69 -18.95 -3.31 -8.37
CA GLY A 69 -18.25 -4.60 -8.21
C GLY A 69 -19.09 -5.87 -8.21
N LYS A 70 -20.42 -5.79 -8.34
CA LYS A 70 -21.32 -6.95 -8.19
C LYS A 70 -21.69 -7.59 -9.53
N LEU A 71 -21.63 -6.83 -10.62
CA LEU A 71 -21.89 -7.29 -11.99
C LEU A 71 -20.79 -6.76 -12.93
N VAL A 72 -20.56 -7.46 -14.05
CA VAL A 72 -19.56 -7.05 -15.07
C VAL A 72 -19.89 -5.67 -15.68
N ASN A 73 -21.16 -5.24 -15.61
CA ASN A 73 -21.66 -3.97 -16.15
C ASN A 73 -22.03 -2.97 -15.04
N ASP A 74 -21.62 -3.22 -13.80
CA ASP A 74 -22.01 -2.39 -12.67
C ASP A 74 -21.27 -1.05 -12.74
N GLY A 75 -22.02 0.05 -12.66
CA GLY A 75 -21.47 1.40 -12.70
C GLY A 75 -20.67 1.75 -11.44
N SER A 76 -20.35 3.04 -11.29
CA SER A 76 -19.77 3.55 -10.05
C SER A 76 -20.85 4.00 -9.07
N ARG A 77 -20.64 3.78 -7.78
CA ARG A 77 -21.45 4.36 -6.70
C ARG A 77 -20.65 5.42 -5.97
N ASP A 78 -21.22 6.62 -5.86
CA ASP A 78 -20.67 7.63 -4.97
C ASP A 78 -21.03 7.29 -3.54
N VAL A 79 -20.01 7.13 -2.70
CA VAL A 79 -20.12 6.90 -1.27
C VAL A 79 -19.65 8.16 -0.57
N SER A 80 -20.52 8.74 0.25
CA SER A 80 -20.18 9.86 1.12
C SER A 80 -19.44 9.36 2.36
N LEU A 81 -18.21 9.78 2.55
CA LEU A 81 -17.43 9.54 3.77
C LEU A 81 -17.31 10.81 4.59
N THR A 82 -17.21 10.64 5.91
CA THR A 82 -16.96 11.75 6.83
C THR A 82 -15.46 11.89 7.03
N ALA A 83 -14.91 13.04 6.65
CA ALA A 83 -13.52 13.41 6.85
C ALA A 83 -13.39 14.41 8.00
N TYR A 84 -12.44 14.16 8.89
CA TYR A 84 -12.08 14.98 10.03
C TYR A 84 -10.73 15.64 9.77
N PHE A 85 -10.74 16.96 9.66
CA PHE A 85 -9.56 17.79 9.50
C PHE A 85 -9.13 18.29 10.87
N TYR A 86 -7.85 18.14 11.17
CA TYR A 86 -7.18 18.71 12.33
C TYR A 86 -6.00 19.53 11.83
N TRP A 87 -5.76 20.69 12.43
CA TRP A 87 -4.57 21.47 12.11
C TRP A 87 -4.01 22.16 13.34
N GLY A 88 -2.71 22.43 13.29
CA GLY A 88 -2.01 23.19 14.32
C GLY A 88 -0.67 23.72 13.83
N SER A 89 -0.27 24.85 14.40
CA SER A 89 1.01 25.50 14.09
C SER A 89 2.19 24.73 14.68
N ILE A 90 3.25 24.60 13.88
CA ILE A 90 4.51 23.98 14.29
C ILE A 90 5.31 25.00 15.10
N PRO A 91 5.68 24.70 16.37
CA PRO A 91 6.41 25.62 17.23
C PRO A 91 7.67 26.17 16.55
N GLN A 92 7.96 27.45 16.78
CA GLN A 92 9.16 28.13 16.26
C GLN A 92 9.23 28.21 14.73
N SER A 93 8.11 28.01 14.03
CA SER A 93 8.00 28.18 12.59
C SER A 93 6.73 28.94 12.21
N ASN A 94 6.65 29.38 10.96
CA ASN A 94 5.42 29.92 10.37
C ASN A 94 4.61 28.83 9.65
N LEU A 95 4.84 27.56 9.95
CA LEU A 95 4.22 26.43 9.26
C LEU A 95 3.11 25.84 10.13
N SER A 96 2.10 25.29 9.47
CA SER A 96 1.05 24.51 10.12
C SER A 96 0.93 23.13 9.47
N LEU A 97 0.78 22.12 10.32
CA LEU A 97 0.52 20.74 9.92
C LEU A 97 -0.99 20.50 9.90
N CYS A 98 -1.48 19.93 8.80
CA CYS A 98 -2.87 19.54 8.64
C CYS A 98 -2.96 18.03 8.49
N VAL A 99 -3.81 17.40 9.30
CA VAL A 99 -4.07 15.96 9.26
C VAL A 99 -5.53 15.74 8.90
N VAL A 100 -5.76 14.93 7.88
CA VAL A 100 -7.09 14.51 7.44
C VAL A 100 -7.25 13.05 7.79
N LEU A 101 -8.23 12.75 8.64
CA LEU A 101 -8.64 11.40 9.01
C LEU A 101 -10.00 11.11 8.39
N VAL A 102 -10.18 9.94 7.82
CA VAL A 102 -11.46 9.52 7.24
C VAL A 102 -11.92 8.28 7.99
N ASP A 103 -13.10 8.38 8.60
CA ASP A 103 -13.69 7.23 9.27
C ASP A 103 -14.29 6.28 8.23
N GLU A 104 -13.59 5.18 7.99
CA GLU A 104 -14.08 4.06 7.21
C GLU A 104 -14.20 2.81 8.09
N SER A 105 -15.39 2.22 8.11
CA SER A 105 -15.58 0.92 8.72
C SER A 105 -15.08 -0.18 7.78
N TYR A 106 -13.88 -0.69 8.06
CA TYR A 106 -13.37 -1.92 7.46
C TYR A 106 -13.57 -3.09 8.41
N SER A 107 -14.00 -4.23 7.87
CA SER A 107 -13.86 -5.50 8.55
C SER A 107 -12.45 -6.01 8.32
N GLU A 108 -11.71 -6.27 9.39
CA GLU A 108 -10.44 -6.97 9.29
C GLU A 108 -10.64 -8.35 8.65
N ILE A 109 -9.71 -8.74 7.80
CA ILE A 109 -9.69 -10.08 7.21
C ILE A 109 -9.22 -11.04 8.31
N ASP A 110 -10.10 -11.95 8.70
CA ASP A 110 -9.77 -13.02 9.62
C ASP A 110 -8.90 -14.08 8.91
N GLU A 111 -7.61 -14.03 9.22
CA GLU A 111 -6.60 -14.97 8.73
C GLU A 111 -6.90 -16.43 9.05
N SER A 112 -7.65 -16.72 10.11
CA SER A 112 -7.92 -18.09 10.56
C SER A 112 -8.84 -18.86 9.61
N GLN A 113 -9.55 -18.15 8.73
CA GLN A 113 -10.40 -18.73 7.69
C GLN A 113 -9.60 -19.41 6.58
N PHE A 114 -8.30 -19.09 6.45
CA PHE A 114 -7.40 -19.69 5.46
C PHE A 114 -6.53 -20.75 6.13
N GLN A 115 -7.04 -21.99 6.15
CA GLN A 115 -6.34 -23.15 6.71
C GLN A 115 -5.65 -23.93 5.59
N LEU A 116 -4.33 -24.10 5.73
CA LEU A 116 -3.51 -24.99 4.91
C LEU A 116 -2.71 -25.91 5.83
N SER A 117 -2.28 -27.05 5.30
CA SER A 117 -1.35 -27.92 6.04
C SER A 117 0.01 -27.25 6.19
N ASP A 118 0.74 -27.55 7.26
CA ASP A 118 2.08 -26.98 7.51
C ASP A 118 3.07 -27.30 6.38
N ALA A 119 2.87 -28.42 5.68
CA ALA A 119 3.68 -28.82 4.53
C ALA A 119 3.41 -27.96 3.27
N ASP A 120 2.24 -27.34 3.17
CA ASP A 120 1.82 -26.51 2.04
C ASP A 120 2.12 -25.02 2.25
N LEU A 121 2.31 -24.58 3.50
CA LEU A 121 2.66 -23.19 3.84
C LEU A 121 3.88 -22.62 3.07
N PRO A 122 4.99 -23.36 2.88
CA PRO A 122 6.11 -22.88 2.07
C PRO A 122 5.76 -22.64 0.59
N ASN A 123 4.64 -23.17 0.11
CA ASN A 123 4.31 -23.32 -1.30
C ASN A 123 3.23 -22.34 -1.80
N VAL A 124 2.77 -21.45 -0.92
CA VAL A 124 1.60 -20.57 -1.14
C VAL A 124 1.89 -19.48 -2.18
N PHE A 125 2.93 -18.68 -1.98
CA PHE A 125 3.37 -17.64 -2.93
C PHE A 125 4.88 -17.40 -2.76
N MET A 126 5.45 -16.58 -3.65
CA MET A 126 6.83 -16.14 -3.60
C MET A 126 6.93 -14.63 -3.43
N TYR A 127 7.94 -14.15 -2.72
CA TYR A 127 8.25 -12.72 -2.68
C TYR A 127 8.96 -12.28 -3.97
N HIS A 128 8.65 -11.07 -4.46
CA HIS A 128 9.01 -10.64 -5.83
C HIS A 128 10.52 -10.61 -6.15
N ASN A 129 11.37 -10.25 -5.20
CA ASN A 129 12.81 -10.06 -5.44
C ASN A 129 13.59 -11.38 -5.36
N ARG A 130 13.30 -12.28 -6.30
CA ARG A 130 13.92 -13.60 -6.41
C ARG A 130 15.39 -13.56 -6.78
N SER A 131 15.88 -12.48 -7.38
CA SER A 131 17.27 -12.35 -7.83
C SER A 131 18.28 -12.51 -6.69
N LEU A 132 17.86 -12.23 -5.45
CA LEU A 132 18.67 -12.33 -4.24
C LEU A 132 18.69 -13.75 -3.65
N LEU A 133 17.79 -14.63 -4.10
CA LEU A 133 17.71 -16.01 -3.65
C LEU A 133 18.23 -16.96 -4.73
N LYS A 134 18.98 -17.98 -4.32
CA LYS A 134 19.26 -19.13 -5.18
C LYS A 134 18.08 -20.09 -5.04
N ASP A 135 17.13 -19.99 -5.95
CA ASP A 135 15.99 -20.90 -5.98
C ASP A 135 16.13 -21.99 -7.05
N SER A 136 15.39 -23.08 -6.87
CA SER A 136 15.41 -24.27 -7.73
C SER A 136 14.18 -24.37 -8.64
N PHE A 137 13.46 -23.26 -8.84
CA PHE A 137 12.21 -23.24 -9.59
C PHE A 137 12.45 -23.29 -11.10
N SER A 138 11.45 -23.76 -11.84
CA SER A 138 11.49 -23.72 -13.28
C SER A 138 11.30 -22.28 -13.75
N ASP A 139 12.38 -21.72 -14.29
CA ASP A 139 12.36 -20.39 -14.88
C ASP A 139 12.03 -20.50 -16.38
N CYS A 140 11.04 -19.73 -16.82
CA CYS A 140 10.77 -19.49 -18.24
C CYS A 140 11.07 -18.02 -18.60
N LYS A 141 11.26 -17.74 -19.89
CA LYS A 141 11.47 -16.39 -20.39
C LYS A 141 10.20 -15.88 -21.08
N PHE A 142 9.68 -14.75 -20.62
CA PHE A 142 8.59 -14.02 -21.26
C PHE A 142 9.01 -12.57 -21.46
N TYR A 143 9.02 -12.07 -22.70
CA TYR A 143 9.57 -10.75 -23.07
C TYR A 143 10.96 -10.46 -22.46
N SER A 144 11.87 -11.44 -22.51
CA SER A 144 13.22 -11.35 -21.93
C SER A 144 13.27 -11.16 -20.41
N ARG A 145 12.15 -11.33 -19.72
CA ARG A 145 12.06 -11.36 -18.25
C ARG A 145 11.95 -12.79 -17.75
N ARG A 146 12.55 -13.05 -16.60
CA ARG A 146 12.41 -14.32 -15.87
C ARG A 146 11.01 -14.38 -15.28
N VAL A 147 10.26 -15.42 -15.63
CA VAL A 147 8.91 -15.71 -15.14
C VAL A 147 8.88 -17.16 -14.65
N THR A 148 7.96 -17.48 -13.74
CA THR A 148 7.71 -18.85 -13.31
C THR A 148 6.21 -19.12 -13.38
N SER A 149 5.84 -20.34 -13.79
CA SER A 149 4.47 -20.86 -13.70
C SER A 149 4.23 -21.62 -12.39
N ASP A 150 5.29 -21.87 -11.61
CA ASP A 150 5.21 -22.75 -10.44
C ASP A 150 4.37 -22.11 -9.33
N ARG A 151 4.50 -20.78 -9.14
CA ARG A 151 3.84 -20.03 -8.05
C ARG A 151 3.57 -18.58 -8.43
N SER A 152 2.55 -17.97 -7.81
CA SER A 152 2.36 -16.53 -7.83
C SER A 152 3.48 -15.78 -7.12
N SER A 153 3.75 -14.55 -7.55
CA SER A 153 4.59 -13.62 -6.81
C SER A 153 3.82 -12.44 -6.20
N VAL A 154 4.24 -12.04 -5.00
CA VAL A 154 3.70 -10.90 -4.25
C VAL A 154 4.76 -9.82 -4.16
N LYS A 155 4.37 -8.57 -4.47
CA LYS A 155 5.20 -7.38 -4.30
C LYS A 155 4.46 -6.35 -3.45
N PHE A 156 5.23 -5.63 -2.64
CA PHE A 156 4.71 -4.58 -1.79
C PHE A 156 5.26 -3.23 -2.21
N SER A 157 4.48 -2.18 -1.96
CA SER A 157 4.97 -0.80 -1.96
C SER A 157 5.48 -0.44 -0.56
N GLN A 158 6.19 0.69 -0.47
CA GLN A 158 6.73 1.22 0.79
C GLN A 158 5.67 1.40 1.90
N SER A 159 4.42 1.66 1.54
CA SER A 159 3.33 1.88 2.49
C SER A 159 2.85 0.60 3.18
N ALA A 160 3.30 -0.58 2.73
CA ALA A 160 3.06 -1.85 3.41
C ALA A 160 3.89 -1.99 4.70
N PHE A 161 4.95 -1.21 4.84
CA PHE A 161 5.83 -1.22 5.99
C PHE A 161 5.36 -0.21 7.04
N GLN A 162 5.57 -0.53 8.31
CA GLN A 162 5.36 0.41 9.43
C GLN A 162 6.26 1.63 9.28
N ASN A 163 7.48 1.40 8.80
CA ASN A 163 8.44 2.43 8.45
C ASN A 163 8.74 2.34 6.94
N PRO A 164 8.13 3.21 6.10
CA PRO A 164 8.34 3.21 4.66
C PRO A 164 9.80 3.46 4.23
N PHE A 165 10.59 4.15 5.05
CA PHE A 165 12.00 4.46 4.78
C PHE A 165 12.88 3.23 4.84
N GLN A 166 12.50 2.24 5.66
CA GLN A 166 13.17 0.95 5.69
C GLN A 166 13.12 0.23 4.33
N TYR A 167 12.20 0.62 3.45
CA TYR A 167 12.14 0.10 2.07
C TYR A 167 12.86 1.00 1.06
N LEU A 168 12.94 2.32 1.31
CA LEU A 168 13.50 3.30 0.38
C LEU A 168 15.01 3.54 0.54
N ASP A 169 15.50 3.56 1.78
CA ASP A 169 16.85 4.04 2.08
C ASP A 169 17.89 2.91 2.13
N ARG A 170 17.46 1.65 2.04
CA ARG A 170 18.35 0.49 2.04
C ARG A 170 18.00 -0.45 0.90
N ASP A 171 19.04 -1.04 0.33
CA ASP A 171 18.87 -2.14 -0.61
C ASP A 171 18.34 -3.37 0.13
N GLU A 172 17.34 -4.02 -0.46
CA GLU A 172 16.82 -5.28 0.03
C GLU A 172 17.88 -6.38 -0.03
N THR A 173 18.01 -7.16 1.04
CA THR A 173 18.97 -8.27 1.14
C THR A 173 18.31 -9.64 0.99
N ALA A 174 19.10 -10.69 0.73
CA ALA A 174 18.59 -12.07 0.69
C ALA A 174 17.93 -12.50 2.01
N GLU A 175 18.42 -11.98 3.13
CA GLU A 175 17.84 -12.21 4.46
C GLU A 175 16.48 -11.51 4.60
N ASP A 176 16.35 -10.26 4.13
CA ASP A 176 15.06 -9.55 4.12
C ASP A 176 14.01 -10.34 3.32
N VAL A 177 14.35 -10.77 2.10
CA VAL A 177 13.43 -11.53 1.24
C VAL A 177 12.98 -12.84 1.92
N THR A 178 13.91 -13.53 2.58
CA THR A 178 13.61 -14.78 3.31
C THR A 178 12.73 -14.49 4.53
N ASN A 179 13.04 -13.46 5.31
CA ASN A 179 12.24 -13.06 6.47
C ASN A 179 10.83 -12.62 6.07
N TYR A 180 10.69 -11.88 4.97
CA TYR A 180 9.41 -11.49 4.41
C TYR A 180 8.61 -12.71 3.96
N GLY A 181 9.22 -13.61 3.18
CA GLY A 181 8.58 -14.86 2.75
C GLY A 181 8.11 -15.71 3.92
N ASN A 182 8.98 -15.93 4.91
CA ASN A 182 8.67 -16.77 6.07
C ASN A 182 7.58 -16.17 6.95
N TYR A 183 7.54 -14.84 7.10
CA TYR A 183 6.49 -14.16 7.84
C TYR A 183 5.12 -14.33 7.19
N LEU A 184 5.06 -14.06 5.88
CA LEU A 184 3.80 -14.07 5.14
C LEU A 184 3.25 -15.51 5.00
N THR A 185 4.13 -16.49 4.86
CA THR A 185 3.79 -17.94 4.79
C THR A 185 3.57 -18.59 6.16
N ARG A 186 3.63 -17.83 7.26
CA ARG A 186 3.49 -18.32 8.65
C ARG A 186 4.58 -19.27 9.14
N GLN A 187 5.68 -19.43 8.40
CA GLN A 187 6.87 -20.14 8.90
C GLN A 187 7.58 -19.39 10.02
N LYS A 188 7.40 -18.06 10.10
CA LYS A 188 7.90 -17.19 11.16
C LYS A 188 6.78 -16.26 11.62
N LEU A 189 6.53 -16.19 12.93
CA LEU A 189 5.48 -15.31 13.46
C LEU A 189 5.96 -13.88 13.73
N THR A 190 7.27 -13.68 13.87
CA THR A 190 7.86 -12.37 14.09
C THR A 190 7.64 -11.48 12.87
N ASN A 191 6.98 -10.35 13.08
CA ASN A 191 6.73 -9.37 12.03
C ASN A 191 8.04 -8.63 11.65
N PRO A 192 8.48 -8.69 10.39
CA PRO A 192 9.72 -8.08 9.92
C PRO A 192 9.58 -6.57 9.61
N GLY A 193 8.48 -5.94 10.03
CA GLY A 193 8.24 -4.50 9.85
C GLY A 193 7.03 -4.16 8.98
N PHE A 194 6.16 -5.12 8.66
CA PHE A 194 4.91 -4.90 7.94
C PHE A 194 3.81 -4.32 8.84
N LYS A 195 2.86 -3.59 8.25
CA LYS A 195 1.59 -3.27 8.91
C LYS A 195 0.82 -4.57 9.19
N SER A 196 0.02 -4.59 10.26
CA SER A 196 -0.68 -5.80 10.75
C SER A 196 -1.60 -6.44 9.70
N ALA A 197 -2.27 -5.63 8.88
CA ALA A 197 -3.22 -6.09 7.86
C ALA A 197 -2.57 -6.77 6.63
N ILE A 198 -1.26 -6.61 6.43
CA ILE A 198 -0.58 -7.06 5.20
C ILE A 198 -0.63 -8.57 5.05
N ARG A 199 -0.37 -9.31 6.13
CA ARG A 199 -0.38 -10.77 6.07
C ARG A 199 -1.78 -11.29 5.73
N SER A 200 -2.81 -10.78 6.40
CA SER A 200 -4.21 -11.11 6.10
C SER A 200 -4.60 -10.82 4.65
N ALA A 201 -4.17 -9.67 4.11
CA ALA A 201 -4.43 -9.32 2.71
C ALA A 201 -3.81 -10.32 1.73
N VAL A 202 -2.58 -10.78 1.99
CA VAL A 202 -1.91 -11.80 1.17
C VAL A 202 -2.68 -13.12 1.19
N TRP A 203 -3.17 -13.55 2.36
CA TRP A 203 -3.97 -14.76 2.48
C TRP A 203 -5.32 -14.67 1.76
N ALA A 204 -6.00 -13.53 1.84
CA ALA A 204 -7.23 -13.32 1.08
C ALA A 204 -6.99 -13.37 -0.44
N THR A 205 -5.90 -12.79 -0.92
CA THR A 205 -5.55 -12.83 -2.34
C THR A 205 -5.08 -14.21 -2.80
N TYR A 206 -4.49 -15.01 -1.92
CA TYR A 206 -4.18 -16.40 -2.22
C TYR A 206 -5.46 -17.23 -2.44
N ALA A 207 -6.52 -16.98 -1.68
CA ALA A 207 -7.80 -17.64 -1.94
C ALA A 207 -8.35 -17.32 -3.34
N ALA A 208 -8.18 -16.08 -3.81
CA ALA A 208 -8.52 -15.71 -5.18
C ALA A 208 -7.63 -16.42 -6.22
N GLU A 209 -6.34 -16.61 -5.93
CA GLU A 209 -5.45 -17.43 -6.77
C GLU A 209 -5.93 -18.88 -6.87
N GLN A 210 -6.32 -19.51 -5.77
CA GLN A 210 -6.85 -20.89 -5.79
C GLN A 210 -8.10 -20.99 -6.68
N TYR A 211 -8.96 -19.98 -6.64
CA TYR A 211 -10.09 -19.87 -7.55
C TYR A 211 -9.66 -19.73 -9.01
N TRP A 212 -8.64 -18.92 -9.31
CA TRP A 212 -8.12 -18.77 -10.66
C TRP A 212 -7.48 -20.05 -11.22
N LYS A 213 -6.68 -20.75 -10.42
CA LYS A 213 -6.06 -22.03 -10.80
C LYS A 213 -7.09 -23.12 -11.09
N SER A 214 -8.24 -23.10 -10.40
CA SER A 214 -9.35 -24.03 -10.67
C SER A 214 -10.21 -23.62 -11.87
N HIS A 215 -10.08 -22.39 -12.37
CA HIS A 215 -10.85 -21.84 -13.49
C HIS A 215 -9.92 -21.22 -14.56
N PRO A 216 -9.17 -22.06 -15.30
CA PRO A 216 -8.32 -21.60 -16.38
C PRO A 216 -9.17 -20.98 -17.49
N VAL A 217 -8.70 -19.86 -18.04
CA VAL A 217 -9.40 -19.13 -19.11
C VAL A 217 -8.47 -19.03 -20.31
N ARG A 218 -8.98 -19.39 -21.49
CA ARG A 218 -8.22 -19.31 -22.74
C ARG A 218 -7.88 -17.84 -23.07
N PHE A 219 -6.69 -17.63 -23.65
CA PHE A 219 -6.20 -16.34 -24.12
C PHE A 219 -5.89 -15.28 -23.03
N VAL A 220 -5.83 -15.67 -21.76
CA VAL A 220 -5.38 -14.80 -20.66
C VAL A 220 -3.93 -15.10 -20.34
N SER A 221 -3.03 -14.18 -20.68
CA SER A 221 -1.58 -14.36 -20.46
C SER A 221 -1.15 -14.10 -19.01
N TRP A 222 -1.86 -13.25 -18.28
CA TRP A 222 -1.62 -13.01 -16.84
C TRP A 222 -2.86 -12.47 -16.13
N ARG A 223 -2.91 -12.68 -14.83
CA ARG A 223 -3.88 -12.05 -13.92
C ARG A 223 -3.15 -11.34 -12.79
N HIS A 224 -3.75 -10.26 -12.30
CA HIS A 224 -3.23 -9.52 -11.16
C HIS A 224 -4.40 -9.05 -10.30
N ILE A 225 -4.19 -8.96 -8.98
CA ILE A 225 -5.13 -8.25 -8.09
C ILE A 225 -4.51 -6.87 -7.82
N GLY A 226 -5.10 -6.05 -6.98
CA GLY A 226 -4.53 -4.85 -6.41
C GLY A 226 -5.39 -4.57 -5.20
N THR A 227 -4.83 -4.56 -3.99
CA THR A 227 -5.66 -4.31 -2.80
C THR A 227 -5.74 -2.82 -2.51
N LYS A 228 -6.86 -2.45 -1.90
CA LYS A 228 -7.32 -1.08 -1.67
C LYS A 228 -6.34 -0.23 -0.85
N ASP A 229 -5.46 -0.86 -0.07
CA ASP A 229 -4.51 -0.14 0.79
C ASP A 229 -3.32 0.49 0.04
N LYS A 230 -3.31 0.54 -1.31
CA LYS A 230 -2.15 0.93 -2.14
C LYS A 230 -0.87 0.10 -1.88
N ASN A 231 -0.99 -0.97 -1.09
CA ASN A 231 0.12 -1.73 -0.50
C ASN A 231 0.53 -2.96 -1.29
N LEU A 232 -0.26 -3.37 -2.29
CA LEU A 232 -0.02 -4.56 -3.09
C LEU A 232 -0.01 -4.21 -4.59
N SER A 233 1.19 -4.14 -5.15
CA SER A 233 1.40 -4.17 -6.60
C SER A 233 1.70 -5.62 -6.97
N TRP A 234 0.97 -6.20 -7.91
CA TRP A 234 1.02 -7.64 -8.20
C TRP A 234 1.92 -7.96 -9.40
N SER A 235 2.46 -9.18 -9.45
CA SER A 235 3.18 -9.70 -10.60
C SER A 235 3.01 -11.23 -10.73
N PHE A 236 2.31 -11.64 -11.79
CA PHE A 236 2.32 -12.93 -12.53
C PHE A 236 1.85 -14.24 -11.86
N ILE A 237 0.84 -14.85 -12.50
CA ILE A 237 0.92 -16.22 -13.03
C ILE A 237 0.80 -16.09 -14.55
N ALA A 238 1.79 -16.64 -15.26
CA ALA A 238 1.67 -16.96 -16.67
C ALA A 238 1.03 -18.35 -16.79
N GLU A 239 -0.25 -18.42 -17.13
CA GLU A 239 -0.79 -19.63 -17.75
C GLU A 239 -0.55 -19.49 -19.25
N THR A 240 0.60 -19.96 -19.72
CA THR A 240 0.64 -20.50 -21.07
C THR A 240 0.13 -21.93 -20.97
N SER A 241 -1.08 -22.14 -21.48
CA SER A 241 -1.51 -23.48 -21.90
C SER A 241 -0.60 -24.01 -23.00
#